data_AF-A0A947Z2L0-F1
#
_entry.id   AF-A0A947Z2L0-F1
#
_cell.length_a   1.000
_cell.length_b   1.000
_cell.length_c   1.000
_cell.angle_alpha   90.00
_cell.angle_beta   90.00
_cell.angle_gamma   90.00
#
_symmetry.space_group_name_H-M   'P 1'
#
loop_
_entity.id
_entity.type
_entity.pdbx_description
1 polymer ?
#
loop_
_entity_poly.entity_id
_entity_poly.type
_entity_poly.pdbx_seq_one_letter_code
_entity_poly.pdbx_strand_id
1 'polypeptide(L)'
;MNIGIPTLQERLNSPDAEVRRLAVIDLPYSDEDDIELLLLPCLQDADANVRLEAVRALEGFEDQTTVTALAQMLLDKSPVVQEAAGLALAELNESESAPPL
;
A
#
# COMPACT_ATOMS: atom_id res chain seq x y z
N MET A 1 25.62 -21.36 -10.53
CA MET A 1 24.84 -20.12 -10.60
C MET A 1 23.78 -20.19 -9.52
N ASN A 2 23.97 -19.46 -8.42
CA ASN A 2 22.88 -19.29 -7.45
C ASN A 2 21.96 -18.22 -8.04
N ILE A 3 20.97 -18.65 -8.84
CA ILE A 3 19.91 -17.75 -9.32
C ILE A 3 18.97 -17.59 -8.13
N GLY A 4 19.44 -16.84 -7.12
CA GLY A 4 18.62 -16.54 -5.94
C GLY A 4 17.38 -15.80 -6.41
N ILE A 5 16.21 -16.26 -5.97
CA ILE A 5 14.97 -15.50 -6.15
C ILE A 5 15.18 -14.19 -5.37
N PRO A 6 15.01 -13.02 -6.01
CA PRO A 6 15.19 -11.74 -5.33
C PRO A 6 14.28 -11.66 -4.10
N THR A 7 14.79 -11.07 -3.02
CA THR A 7 14.00 -10.84 -1.81
C THR A 7 12.86 -9.87 -2.09
N LEU A 8 11.85 -9.86 -1.22
CA LEU A 8 10.73 -8.94 -1.39
C LEU A 8 11.18 -7.48 -1.33
N GLN A 9 12.12 -7.16 -0.42
CA GLN A 9 12.75 -5.85 -0.33
C GLN A 9 13.52 -5.47 -1.61
N GLU A 10 14.23 -6.40 -2.24
CA GLU A 10 14.89 -6.15 -3.53
C GLU A 10 13.86 -5.86 -4.63
N ARG A 11 12.73 -6.58 -4.64
CA ARG A 11 11.64 -6.37 -5.61
C ARG A 11 10.94 -5.02 -5.40
N LEU A 12 10.71 -4.59 -4.16
CA LEU A 12 10.17 -3.26 -3.82
C LEU A 12 11.07 -2.11 -4.31
N ASN A 13 12.38 -2.36 -4.49
CA ASN A 13 13.35 -1.38 -4.97
C ASN A 13 13.76 -1.59 -6.44
N SER A 14 13.06 -2.45 -7.17
CA SER A 14 13.37 -2.75 -8.57
C SER A 14 13.30 -1.50 -9.46
N PRO A 15 14.19 -1.35 -10.46
CA PRO A 15 14.03 -0.29 -11.47
C PRO A 15 12.76 -0.46 -12.31
N ASP A 16 12.22 -1.68 -12.39
CA ASP A 16 10.98 -1.98 -13.11
C ASP A 16 9.76 -1.77 -12.21
N ALA A 17 8.86 -0.88 -12.62
CA ALA A 17 7.64 -0.56 -11.88
C ALA A 17 6.69 -1.75 -11.73
N GLU A 18 6.64 -2.67 -12.71
CA GLU A 18 5.79 -3.84 -12.61
C GLU A 18 6.29 -4.82 -11.55
N VAL A 19 7.62 -4.96 -11.43
CA VAL A 19 8.24 -5.77 -10.36
C VAL A 19 7.93 -5.17 -8.99
N ARG A 20 8.02 -3.85 -8.85
CA ARG A 20 7.65 -3.15 -7.60
C ARG A 20 6.16 -3.34 -7.28
N ARG A 21 5.28 -3.19 -8.28
CA ARG A 21 3.83 -3.39 -8.13
C ARG A 21 3.50 -4.79 -7.65
N LEU A 22 4.09 -5.82 -8.26
CA LEU A 22 3.91 -7.21 -7.83
C LEU A 22 4.47 -7.44 -6.42
N ALA A 23 5.56 -6.78 -6.04
CA ALA A 23 6.07 -6.86 -4.67
C ALA A 23 5.08 -6.28 -3.65
N VAL A 24 4.45 -5.15 -3.95
CA VAL A 24 3.41 -4.54 -3.11
C VAL A 24 2.19 -5.47 -2.97
N ILE A 25 1.78 -6.12 -4.07
CA ILE A 25 0.66 -7.09 -4.05
C ILE A 25 0.98 -8.32 -3.19
N ASP A 26 2.21 -8.81 -3.26
CA ASP A 26 2.62 -10.02 -2.54
C ASP A 26 2.86 -9.76 -1.04
N LEU A 27 3.22 -8.54 -0.66
CA LEU A 27 3.69 -8.19 0.67
C LEU A 27 2.71 -8.52 1.82
N PRO A 28 1.39 -8.25 1.71
CA PRO A 28 0.41 -8.67 2.73
C PRO A 28 0.31 -10.20 2.94
N TYR A 29 0.79 -11.00 1.99
CA TYR A 29 0.78 -12.46 2.04
C TYR A 29 2.15 -13.07 2.36
N SER A 30 3.13 -12.23 2.69
CA SER A 30 4.50 -12.64 3.00
C SER A 30 4.71 -12.90 4.50
N ASP A 31 5.87 -13.46 4.84
CA ASP A 31 6.32 -13.63 6.22
C ASP A 31 7.10 -12.40 6.74
N GLU A 32 7.03 -11.26 6.05
CA GLU A 32 7.69 -10.02 6.52
C GLU A 32 6.95 -9.45 7.74
N ASP A 33 7.72 -8.99 8.71
CA ASP A 33 7.22 -8.18 9.82
C ASP A 33 7.04 -6.71 9.37
N ASP A 34 6.32 -5.92 10.16
CA ASP A 34 6.14 -4.47 9.94
C ASP A 34 5.68 -4.12 8.52
N ILE A 35 4.73 -4.89 7.98
CA ILE A 35 4.19 -4.76 6.62
C ILE A 35 3.75 -3.31 6.33
N GLU A 36 3.14 -2.61 7.28
CA GLU A 36 2.75 -1.21 7.10
C GLU A 36 3.96 -0.30 6.79
N LEU A 37 5.10 -0.52 7.45
CA LEU A 37 6.31 0.30 7.28
C LEU A 37 6.96 0.06 5.91
N LEU A 38 6.77 -1.12 5.33
CA LEU A 38 7.22 -1.46 3.99
C LEU A 38 6.28 -0.92 2.89
N LEU A 39 4.98 -0.84 3.18
CA LEU A 39 3.96 -0.32 2.25
C LEU A 39 3.93 1.22 2.20
N LEU A 40 4.12 1.91 3.33
CA LEU A 40 4.02 3.38 3.40
C LEU A 40 4.92 4.12 2.38
N PRO A 41 6.20 3.75 2.17
CA PRO A 41 7.03 4.36 1.13
C PRO A 41 6.48 4.19 -0.29
N CYS A 42 5.74 3.11 -0.56
CA CYS A 42 5.19 2.81 -1.88
C CYS A 42 4.07 3.78 -2.28
N LEU A 43 3.46 4.50 -1.34
CA LEU A 43 2.54 5.60 -1.61
C LEU A 43 3.21 6.79 -2.31
N GLN A 44 4.54 6.86 -2.36
CA GLN A 44 5.29 7.91 -3.07
C GLN A 44 5.94 7.40 -4.37
N ASP A 45 5.60 6.20 -4.82
CA ASP A 45 6.19 5.64 -6.03
C ASP A 45 5.93 6.51 -7.27
N ALA A 46 6.91 6.58 -8.18
CA ALA A 46 6.79 7.34 -9.41
C ALA A 46 5.62 6.84 -10.30
N ASP A 47 5.37 5.53 -10.29
CA ASP A 47 4.33 4.85 -11.06
C ASP A 47 2.99 4.83 -10.32
N ALA A 48 1.91 5.18 -11.02
CA ALA A 48 0.59 5.28 -10.42
C ALA A 48 -0.01 3.93 -10.03
N ASN A 49 0.35 2.84 -10.69
CA ASN A 49 -0.15 1.51 -10.35
C ASN A 49 0.50 1.00 -9.07
N VAL A 50 1.79 1.29 -8.84
CA VAL A 50 2.44 0.96 -7.56
C VAL A 50 1.77 1.71 -6.41
N ARG A 51 1.52 3.02 -6.57
CA ARG A 51 0.79 3.81 -5.56
C ARG A 51 -0.63 3.28 -5.32
N LEU A 52 -1.34 2.90 -6.38
CA LEU A 52 -2.68 2.31 -6.28
C LEU A 52 -2.70 1.02 -5.44
N GLU A 53 -1.80 0.08 -5.74
CA GLU A 53 -1.76 -1.16 -4.96
C GLU A 53 -1.29 -0.92 -3.53
N ALA A 54 -0.44 0.08 -3.28
CA ALA A 54 -0.04 0.45 -1.93
C ALA A 54 -1.23 1.00 -1.12
N VAL A 55 -2.09 1.83 -1.73
CA VAL A 55 -3.34 2.29 -1.09
C VAL A 55 -4.24 1.12 -0.72
N ARG A 56 -4.44 0.16 -1.64
CA ARG A 56 -5.26 -1.03 -1.39
C ARG A 56 -4.66 -1.94 -0.33
N ALA A 57 -3.35 -2.13 -0.34
CA ALA A 57 -2.66 -2.98 0.63
C ALA A 57 -2.67 -2.38 2.03
N LEU A 58 -2.78 -1.05 2.16
CA LEU A 58 -2.91 -0.33 3.42
C LEU A 58 -4.38 -0.18 3.88
N GLU A 59 -5.34 -0.72 3.14
CA GLU A 59 -6.74 -0.77 3.59
C GLU A 59 -6.85 -1.59 4.89
N GLY A 60 -7.58 -1.07 5.88
CA GLY A 60 -7.73 -1.72 7.19
C GLY A 60 -6.59 -1.48 8.19
N PHE A 61 -5.51 -0.77 7.81
CA PHE A 61 -4.49 -0.32 8.76
C PHE A 61 -4.93 0.98 9.44
N GLU A 62 -5.39 0.85 10.69
CA GLU A 62 -6.04 1.93 11.45
C GLU A 62 -5.07 2.88 12.17
N ASP A 63 -3.75 2.62 12.12
CA ASP A 63 -2.81 3.48 12.81
C ASP A 63 -2.81 4.90 12.23
N GLN A 64 -2.60 5.89 13.11
CA GLN A 64 -2.71 7.31 12.74
C GLN A 64 -1.76 7.72 11.61
N THR A 65 -0.60 7.06 11.48
CA THR A 65 0.38 7.36 10.42
C THR A 65 -0.19 6.92 9.07
N THR A 66 -0.73 5.71 9.00
CA THR A 66 -1.35 5.17 7.79
C THR A 66 -2.58 5.94 7.37
N VAL A 67 -3.49 6.26 8.30
CA VAL A 67 -4.68 7.09 8.01
C VAL A 67 -4.27 8.45 7.44
N THR A 68 -3.24 9.08 8.02
CA THR A 68 -2.74 10.37 7.52
C THR A 68 -2.15 10.25 6.12
N ALA A 69 -1.43 9.17 5.85
CA ALA A 69 -0.83 8.92 4.53
C ALA A 69 -1.92 8.65 3.47
N LEU A 70 -2.91 7.82 3.77
CA LEU A 70 -4.07 7.56 2.91
C LEU A 70 -4.86 8.85 2.63
N ALA A 71 -5.05 9.72 3.62
CA ALA A 71 -5.69 11.02 3.43
C ALA A 71 -4.95 11.92 2.43
N GLN A 72 -3.62 11.86 2.37
CA GLN A 72 -2.85 12.61 1.37
C GLN A 72 -3.07 12.07 -0.05
N MET A 73 -3.38 10.78 -0.20
CA MET A 73 -3.63 10.14 -1.50
C MET A 73 -4.93 10.60 -2.16
N LEU A 74 -5.85 11.24 -1.41
CA LEU A 74 -7.00 11.95 -1.98
C LEU A 74 -6.61 13.08 -2.93
N LEU A 75 -5.36 13.56 -2.84
CA LEU A 75 -4.80 14.62 -3.68
C LEU A 75 -3.82 14.06 -4.73
N ASP A 76 -3.77 12.74 -4.92
CA ASP A 76 -2.87 12.11 -5.89
C ASP A 76 -3.11 12.64 -7.32
N LYS A 77 -2.06 12.68 -8.15
CA LYS A 77 -2.17 13.10 -9.56
C LYS A 77 -3.05 12.17 -10.42
N SER A 78 -3.25 10.93 -9.98
CA SER A 78 -3.99 9.89 -10.69
C SER A 78 -5.42 9.75 -10.14
N PRO A 79 -6.46 9.95 -10.95
CA PRO A 79 -7.85 9.84 -10.50
C PRO A 79 -8.19 8.48 -9.87
N VAL A 80 -7.63 7.38 -10.41
CA VAL A 80 -7.86 6.03 -9.86
C VAL A 80 -7.22 5.84 -8.48
N VAL A 81 -6.14 6.56 -8.17
CA VAL A 81 -5.50 6.54 -6.84
C VAL A 81 -6.32 7.38 -5.86
N GLN A 82 -6.82 8.54 -6.28
CA GLN A 82 -7.73 9.36 -5.48
C GLN A 82 -8.99 8.58 -5.08
N GLU A 83 -9.61 7.88 -6.03
CA GLU A 83 -10.79 7.06 -5.80
C GLU A 83 -10.50 5.93 -4.80
N ALA A 84 -9.41 5.19 -4.98
CA ALA A 84 -9.00 4.13 -4.07
C ALA A 84 -8.75 4.66 -2.64
N ALA A 85 -8.13 5.84 -2.51
CA ALA A 85 -7.89 6.46 -1.21
C ALA A 85 -9.20 6.84 -0.51
N GLY A 86 -10.17 7.36 -1.26
CA GLY A 86 -11.51 7.67 -0.75
C GLY A 86 -12.24 6.44 -0.24
N LEU A 87 -12.15 5.32 -0.97
CA LEU A 87 -12.72 4.04 -0.55
C LEU A 87 -12.04 3.51 0.71
N ALA A 88 -10.71 3.45 0.73
CA ALA A 88 -9.96 2.95 1.89
C ALA A 88 -10.28 3.74 3.17
N LEU A 89 -10.38 5.07 3.08
CA LEU A 89 -10.74 5.91 4.23
C LEU A 89 -12.21 5.77 4.66
N ALA A 90 -13.11 5.51 3.71
CA ALA A 90 -14.51 5.25 4.03
C ALA A 90 -14.66 3.95 4.83
N GLU A 91 -13.98 2.88 4.40
CA GLU A 91 -13.97 1.58 5.09
C GLU A 91 -13.40 1.69 6.52
N LEU A 92 -12.31 2.44 6.72
CA LEU A 92 -11.74 2.69 8.05
C LEU A 92 -12.70 3.47 8.97
N ASN A 93 -13.47 4.42 8.40
CA ASN A 93 -14.47 5.15 9.18
C ASN A 93 -15.69 4.27 9.52
N GLU A 94 -16.04 3.32 8.66
CA GLU A 94 -17.07 2.32 8.94
C GLU A 94 -16.63 1.31 10.00
N SER A 95 -15.35 0.88 10.01
CA SER A 95 -14.80 0.01 11.05
C SER A 95 -14.79 0.67 12.44
N GLU A 96 -14.42 1.95 12.52
CA GLU A 96 -14.45 2.73 13.78
C GLU A 96 -15.89 2.98 14.27
N SER A 97 -16.87 3.04 13.35
CA SER A 97 -18.28 3.32 13.65
C SER A 97 -19.10 2.09 14.10
N ALA A 98 -18.49 0.89 14.20
CA ALA A 98 -19.20 -0.32 14.63
C ALA A 98 -19.53 -0.30 16.15
N PRO A 99 -20.80 -0.48 16.58
CA PRO A 99 -21.15 -0.62 17.99
C PRO A 99 -20.69 -1.97 18.57
N PRO A 100 -20.44 -2.06 19.90
CA PRO A 100 -20.01 -3.30 20.55
C PRO A 100 -21.16 -4.32 20.59
N LEU A 101 -20.82 -5.61 20.43
CA LEU A 101 -21.72 -6.72 20.78
C LEU A 101 -21.97 -6.77 22.30
#